data_AF-A0AAD7HQB5-F1
#
_entry.id   AF-A0AAD7HQB5-F1
#
_cell.length_a   1.000
_cell.length_b   1.000
_cell.length_c   1.000
_cell.angle_alpha   90.00
_cell.angle_beta   90.00
_cell.angle_gamma   90.00
#
_symmetry.space_group_name_H-M   'P 1'
#
loop_
_entity.id
_entity.type
_entity.pdbx_description
1 polymer ?
#
loop_
_entity_poly.entity_id
_entity_poly.type
_entity_poly.pdbx_seq_one_letter_code
_entity_poly.pdbx_strand_id
1 'polypeptide(L)'
;MDYIFRCDSPEFEQLCLYDFVSLVVKRKRNKPRHSGQFSSESHPQYSTHYQVLRAVRLLPVILGPKFHRSDRSDAERELWAQDIVILFKPWRLPTDLRSREQTWADVVTSLLEHLSPLHERIVRNMNVLSECRDAR
;
A
#
# COMPACT_ATOMS: atom_id res chain seq x y z
N MET A 1 4.52 0.60 11.99
CA MET A 1 4.71 0.77 10.53
C MET A 1 4.47 2.25 10.22
N ASP A 2 5.35 2.91 9.45
CA ASP A 2 5.22 4.37 9.22
C ASP A 2 3.94 4.76 8.46
N TYR A 3 3.43 3.88 7.60
CA TYR A 3 2.29 4.12 6.71
C TYR A 3 1.00 4.54 7.43
N ILE A 4 0.67 3.90 8.55
CA ILE A 4 -0.54 4.22 9.33
C ILE A 4 -0.41 5.57 10.05
N PHE A 5 0.83 6.02 10.28
CA PHE A 5 1.18 7.31 10.88
C PHE A 5 1.53 8.37 9.82
N ARG A 6 1.23 8.11 8.54
CA ARG A 6 1.50 9.07 7.46
C ARG A 6 0.83 10.42 7.74
N CYS A 7 1.36 11.47 7.13
CA CYS A 7 0.85 12.83 7.32
C CYS A 7 -0.63 12.92 6.93
N ASP A 8 -1.40 13.73 7.63
CA ASP A 8 -2.84 13.92 7.37
C ASP A 8 -3.11 14.91 6.23
N SER A 9 -2.06 15.46 5.60
CA SER A 9 -2.25 16.31 4.44
C SER A 9 -2.73 15.49 3.24
N PRO A 10 -3.56 16.09 2.35
CA PRO A 10 -4.21 15.36 1.25
C PRO A 10 -3.23 14.59 0.36
N GLU A 11 -2.01 15.08 0.19
CA GLU A 11 -1.01 14.45 -0.67
C GLU A 11 -0.55 13.08 -0.15
N PHE A 12 -0.64 12.84 1.16
CA PHE A 12 -0.28 11.59 1.81
C PHE A 12 -1.49 10.72 2.12
N GLU A 13 -2.63 11.32 2.48
CA GLU A 13 -3.86 10.59 2.82
C GLU A 13 -4.30 9.63 1.72
N GLN A 14 -4.28 10.11 0.48
CA GLN A 14 -4.69 9.36 -0.72
C GLN A 14 -3.74 8.22 -1.11
N LEU A 15 -2.55 8.12 -0.50
CA LEU A 15 -1.58 7.10 -0.89
C LEU A 15 -2.00 5.73 -0.36
N CYS A 16 -2.06 4.74 -1.26
CA CYS A 16 -2.04 3.35 -0.87
C CYS A 16 -0.67 2.95 -0.31
N LEU A 17 -0.58 1.80 0.35
CA LEU A 17 0.66 1.32 0.95
C LEU A 17 1.79 1.20 -0.08
N TYR A 18 1.48 0.69 -1.28
CA TYR A 18 2.47 0.56 -2.36
C TYR A 18 3.07 1.92 -2.74
N ASP A 19 2.23 2.93 -2.92
CA ASP A 19 2.65 4.28 -3.28
C ASP A 19 3.43 4.96 -2.17
N PHE A 20 3.00 4.78 -0.92
CA PHE A 20 3.72 5.30 0.24
C PHE A 20 5.16 4.77 0.27
N VAL A 21 5.36 3.45 0.14
CA VAL A 21 6.71 2.85 0.14
C VAL A 21 7.53 3.31 -1.07
N SER A 22 6.87 3.54 -2.22
CA SER A 22 7.53 3.94 -3.46
C SER A 22 7.97 5.41 -3.48
N LEU A 23 7.18 6.29 -2.85
CA LEU A 23 7.31 7.75 -3.01
C LEU A 23 7.72 8.47 -1.73
N VAL A 24 7.38 7.96 -0.55
CA VAL A 24 7.60 8.67 0.70
C VAL A 24 8.99 8.38 1.25
N VAL A 25 9.65 9.43 1.72
CA VAL A 25 10.91 9.33 2.47
C VAL A 25 10.83 10.13 3.76
N LYS A 26 11.44 9.57 4.80
CA LYS A 26 11.66 10.28 6.07
C LYS A 26 12.93 11.11 6.00
N ARG A 27 12.85 12.36 6.45
CA ARG A 27 14.00 13.26 6.60
C ARG A 27 14.10 13.71 8.06
N LYS A 28 15.33 13.83 8.57
CA LYS A 28 15.59 14.42 9.89
C LYS A 28 15.23 15.90 9.89
N ARG A 29 14.70 16.35 11.02
CA ARG A 29 14.32 17.73 11.24
C ARG A 29 15.51 18.53 11.76
N ASN A 30 15.90 19.57 11.02
CA ASN A 30 16.88 20.57 11.49
C ASN A 30 16.20 21.84 12.03
N LYS A 31 14.94 22.10 11.62
CA LYS A 31 14.11 23.24 12.02
C LYS A 31 12.65 22.79 12.14
N PRO A 32 11.83 23.40 13.01
CA PRO A 32 10.41 23.08 13.10
C PRO A 32 9.73 23.26 11.73
N ARG A 33 9.11 22.19 11.22
CA ARG A 33 8.31 22.15 9.99
C ARG A 33 7.04 21.35 10.26
N HIS A 34 5.89 21.92 9.89
CA HIS A 34 4.60 21.23 10.01
C HIS A 34 4.28 20.38 8.77
N SER A 35 4.79 20.74 7.60
CA SER A 35 4.60 19.95 6.38
C SER A 35 5.26 18.57 6.51
N GLY A 36 4.50 17.52 6.21
CA GLY A 36 4.97 16.13 6.30
C GLY A 36 5.10 15.59 7.73
N GLN A 37 4.59 16.30 8.75
CA GLN A 37 4.54 15.80 10.11
C GLN A 37 3.79 14.45 10.16
N PHE A 38 4.28 13.49 10.96
CA PHE A 38 3.51 12.27 11.24
C PHE A 38 2.17 12.63 11.89
N SER A 39 1.13 11.84 11.68
CA SER A 39 -0.22 12.17 12.19
C SER A 39 -0.35 12.12 13.72
N SER A 40 0.53 11.39 14.41
CA SER A 40 0.39 11.17 15.86
C SER A 40 1.72 11.18 16.60
N GLU A 41 1.76 11.84 17.76
CA GLU A 41 2.88 11.87 18.70
C GLU A 41 3.27 10.49 19.23
N SER A 42 2.38 9.50 19.12
CA SER A 42 2.68 8.11 19.45
C SER A 42 3.72 7.48 18.52
N HIS A 43 3.97 8.08 17.35
CA HIS A 43 5.04 7.61 16.47
C HIS A 43 6.42 7.93 17.06
N PRO A 44 7.35 6.96 17.21
CA PRO A 44 8.65 7.17 17.86
C PRO A 44 9.52 8.27 17.23
N GLN A 45 9.24 8.63 15.98
CA GLN A 45 9.98 9.65 15.23
C GLN A 45 9.17 10.92 14.96
N TYR A 46 8.03 11.11 15.63
CA TYR A 46 7.15 12.27 15.43
C TYR A 46 7.89 13.60 15.55
N SER A 47 8.67 13.80 16.62
CA SER A 47 9.37 15.05 16.89
C SER A 47 10.66 15.23 16.08
N THR A 48 11.25 14.14 15.58
CA THR A 48 12.61 14.14 15.01
C THR A 48 12.63 14.07 13.48
N HIS A 49 11.55 13.60 12.85
CA HIS A 49 11.48 13.39 11.42
C HIS A 49 10.24 14.05 10.80
N TYR A 50 10.26 14.16 9.48
CA TYR A 50 9.10 14.53 8.67
C TYR A 50 9.15 13.76 7.35
N GLN A 51 7.99 13.65 6.71
CA GLN A 51 7.76 12.88 5.50
C GLN A 51 7.77 13.80 4.29
N VAL A 52 8.37 13.32 3.20
CA VAL A 52 8.49 14.07 1.95
C VAL A 52 8.18 13.15 0.79
N LEU A 53 7.50 13.67 -0.22
CA LEU A 53 7.32 13.00 -1.50
C LEU A 53 8.57 13.17 -2.35
N ARG A 54 9.10 12.05 -2.84
CA ARG A 54 10.17 12.06 -3.84
C ARG A 54 9.60 12.45 -5.20
N ALA A 55 10.41 13.11 -6.02
CA ALA A 55 10.08 13.38 -7.42
C ALA A 55 10.09 12.12 -8.29
N VAL A 56 10.90 11.12 -7.91
CA VAL A 56 11.05 9.86 -8.65
C VAL A 56 10.54 8.71 -7.80
N ARG A 57 9.66 7.89 -8.40
CA ARG A 57 9.11 6.67 -7.82
C ARG A 57 10.18 5.58 -7.79
N LEU A 58 10.35 4.95 -6.64
CA LEU A 58 11.17 3.74 -6.50
C LEU A 58 10.29 2.51 -6.66
N LEU A 59 10.87 1.41 -7.16
CA LEU A 59 10.20 0.11 -7.20
C LEU A 59 10.37 -0.58 -5.83
N PRO A 60 9.29 -0.81 -5.06
CA PRO A 60 9.40 -1.51 -3.79
C PRO A 60 9.86 -2.95 -3.99
N VAL A 61 10.86 -3.36 -3.23
CA VAL A 61 11.22 -4.78 -3.09
C VAL A 61 10.38 -5.36 -1.96
N ILE A 62 9.38 -6.17 -2.31
CA ILE A 62 8.51 -6.80 -1.32
C ILE A 62 9.19 -8.08 -0.84
N LEU A 63 9.52 -8.11 0.45
CA LEU A 63 10.12 -9.25 1.12
C LEU A 63 9.03 -10.00 1.90
N GLY A 64 8.98 -11.33 1.75
CA GLY A 64 8.02 -12.15 2.46
C GLY A 64 7.67 -13.44 1.70
N PRO A 65 6.63 -14.16 2.17
CA PRO A 65 6.03 -15.26 1.44
C PRO A 65 5.60 -14.85 0.03
N LYS A 66 5.37 -15.83 -0.83
CA LYS A 66 4.89 -15.58 -2.19
C LYS A 66 3.52 -14.90 -2.15
N PHE A 67 3.28 -14.00 -3.10
CA PHE A 67 1.93 -13.52 -3.38
C PHE A 67 1.06 -14.67 -3.86
N HIS A 68 -0.18 -14.68 -3.39
CA HIS A 68 -1.19 -15.65 -3.80
C HIS A 68 -1.57 -15.42 -5.27
N ARG A 69 -2.17 -16.43 -5.90
CA ARG A 69 -2.61 -16.34 -7.30
C ARG A 69 -4.12 -16.19 -7.42
N SER A 70 -4.54 -15.38 -8.38
CA SER A 70 -5.95 -15.18 -8.69
C SER A 70 -6.60 -16.36 -9.45
N ASP A 71 -5.81 -17.24 -10.05
CA ASP A 71 -6.25 -18.21 -11.08
C ASP A 71 -6.24 -19.69 -10.63
N ARG A 72 -6.03 -19.98 -9.34
CA ARG A 72 -5.90 -21.35 -8.83
C ARG A 72 -7.15 -21.92 -8.15
N SER A 73 -7.55 -21.36 -7.01
CA SER A 73 -8.72 -21.80 -6.24
C SER A 73 -9.46 -20.60 -5.65
N ASP A 74 -10.73 -20.77 -5.25
CA ASP A 74 -11.49 -19.68 -4.62
C ASP A 74 -10.83 -19.19 -3.32
N ALA A 75 -10.28 -20.11 -2.52
CA ALA A 75 -9.56 -19.76 -1.30
C ALA A 75 -8.28 -18.97 -1.58
N GLU A 76 -7.53 -19.35 -2.63
CA GLU A 76 -6.31 -18.63 -3.02
C GLU A 76 -6.64 -17.28 -3.67
N ARG A 77 -7.74 -17.20 -4.43
CA ARG A 77 -8.24 -15.93 -4.97
C ARG A 77 -8.63 -14.95 -3.87
N GLU A 78 -9.22 -15.43 -2.78
CA GLU A 78 -9.57 -14.59 -1.62
C GLU A 78 -8.32 -14.03 -0.92
N LEU A 79 -7.27 -14.84 -0.79
CA LEU A 79 -5.97 -14.38 -0.26
C LEU A 79 -5.25 -13.42 -1.21
N TRP A 80 -5.32 -13.66 -2.52
CA TRP A 80 -4.82 -12.73 -3.52
C TRP A 80 -5.57 -11.40 -3.47
N ALA A 81 -6.90 -11.45 -3.34
CA ALA A 81 -7.71 -10.25 -3.19
C ALA A 81 -7.29 -9.44 -1.95
N GLN A 82 -7.04 -10.13 -0.83
CA GLN A 82 -6.49 -9.51 0.37
C GLN A 82 -5.13 -8.84 0.11
N ASP A 83 -4.20 -9.52 -0.56
CA ASP A 83 -2.87 -8.97 -0.90
C ASP A 83 -2.99 -7.66 -1.70
N ILE A 84 -3.83 -7.66 -2.75
CA ILE A 84 -4.03 -6.49 -3.61
C ILE A 84 -4.71 -5.34 -2.85
N VAL A 85 -5.74 -5.63 -2.05
CA VAL A 85 -6.45 -4.60 -1.28
C VAL A 85 -5.51 -3.95 -0.26
N ILE A 86 -4.69 -4.73 0.46
CA ILE A 86 -3.71 -4.18 1.42
C ILE A 86 -2.71 -3.25 0.74
N LEU A 87 -2.27 -3.57 -0.48
CA LEU A 87 -1.26 -2.80 -1.19
C LEU A 87 -1.81 -1.56 -1.88
N PHE A 88 -3.00 -1.65 -2.48
CA PHE A 88 -3.50 -0.66 -3.44
C PHE A 88 -4.74 0.11 -2.98
N LYS A 89 -5.44 -0.32 -1.94
CA LYS A 89 -6.46 0.52 -1.30
C LYS A 89 -5.76 1.46 -0.30
N PRO A 90 -6.11 2.76 -0.24
CA PRO A 90 -5.67 3.61 0.87
C PRO A 90 -6.35 3.20 2.19
N TRP A 91 -5.58 3.04 3.26
CA TRP A 91 -6.12 2.68 4.58
C TRP A 91 -5.24 3.21 5.72
N ARG A 92 -5.81 3.38 6.92
CA ARG A 92 -5.07 3.63 8.17
C ARG A 92 -5.37 2.55 9.21
N LEU A 93 -6.60 2.06 9.22
CA LEU A 93 -7.08 1.02 10.10
C LEU A 93 -7.44 -0.24 9.31
N PRO A 94 -7.33 -1.43 9.91
CA PRO A 94 -7.78 -2.66 9.26
C PRO A 94 -9.24 -2.63 8.81
N THR A 95 -10.10 -1.87 9.51
CA THR A 95 -11.50 -1.67 9.18
C THR A 95 -11.72 -0.88 7.89
N ASP A 96 -10.73 -0.12 7.42
CA ASP A 96 -10.82 0.61 6.16
C ASP A 96 -10.68 -0.33 4.96
N LEU A 97 -10.05 -1.50 5.16
CA LEU A 97 -9.78 -2.46 4.09
C LEU A 97 -11.07 -3.11 3.59
N ARG A 98 -11.98 -3.52 4.47
CA ARG A 98 -13.20 -4.27 4.13
C ARG A 98 -14.25 -4.13 5.24
N SER A 99 -15.54 -4.00 4.89
CA SER A 99 -16.63 -4.10 5.87
C SER A 99 -16.81 -5.54 6.36
N ARG A 100 -17.62 -5.79 7.39
CA ARG A 100 -17.81 -7.18 7.88
C ARG A 100 -18.59 -8.04 6.88
N GLU A 101 -19.43 -7.43 6.08
CA GLU A 101 -20.41 -8.04 5.18
C GLU A 101 -19.85 -8.32 3.78
N GLN A 102 -18.79 -7.63 3.38
CA GLN A 102 -18.15 -7.80 2.06
C GLN A 102 -17.17 -8.98 2.08
N THR A 103 -16.95 -9.68 0.97
CA THR A 103 -15.77 -10.55 0.81
C THR A 103 -14.56 -9.76 0.33
N TRP A 104 -13.35 -10.33 0.37
CA TRP A 104 -12.20 -9.69 -0.26
C TRP A 104 -12.35 -9.63 -1.77
N ALA A 105 -12.96 -10.66 -2.37
CA ALA A 105 -13.33 -10.67 -3.79
C ALA A 105 -14.22 -9.47 -4.18
N ASP A 106 -15.21 -9.11 -3.35
CA ASP A 106 -16.08 -7.96 -3.62
C ASP A 106 -15.28 -6.65 -3.61
N VAL A 107 -14.42 -6.48 -2.60
CA VAL A 107 -13.62 -5.25 -2.46
C VAL A 107 -12.59 -5.12 -3.57
N VAL A 108 -11.89 -6.21 -3.92
CA VAL A 108 -10.86 -6.15 -4.96
C VAL A 108 -11.49 -5.88 -6.32
N THR A 109 -12.68 -6.44 -6.61
CA THR A 109 -13.40 -6.16 -7.87
C THR A 109 -13.67 -4.67 -8.02
N SER A 110 -14.26 -4.05 -6.98
CA SER A 110 -14.50 -2.60 -6.99
C SER A 110 -13.21 -1.78 -7.05
N LEU A 111 -12.15 -2.21 -6.35
CA LEU A 111 -10.85 -1.53 -6.37
C LEU A 111 -10.24 -1.53 -7.78
N LEU A 112 -10.27 -2.67 -8.48
CA LEU A 112 -9.69 -2.82 -9.82
C LEU A 112 -10.35 -1.91 -10.85
N GLU A 113 -11.65 -1.66 -10.75
CA GLU A 113 -12.39 -0.73 -11.62
C GLU A 113 -11.92 0.73 -11.50
N HIS A 114 -11.30 1.08 -10.38
CA HIS A 114 -10.88 2.45 -10.06
C HIS A 114 -9.35 2.60 -10.00
N LEU A 115 -8.60 1.57 -10.36
CA LEU A 115 -7.15 1.66 -10.37
C LEU A 115 -6.66 2.62 -11.45
N SER A 116 -5.54 3.28 -11.18
CA SER A 116 -4.83 3.99 -12.23
C SER A 116 -4.20 2.99 -13.22
N PRO A 117 -3.97 3.38 -14.49
CA PRO A 117 -3.30 2.52 -15.47
C PRO A 117 -1.91 2.05 -15.02
N LEU A 118 -1.24 2.82 -14.15
CA LEU A 118 0.03 2.41 -13.55
C LEU A 118 -0.19 1.26 -12.54
N HIS A 119 -1.16 1.39 -11.65
CA HIS A 119 -1.46 0.38 -10.64
C HIS A 119 -1.94 -0.93 -11.28
N GLU A 120 -2.81 -0.86 -12.30
CA GLU A 120 -3.24 -2.03 -13.06
C GLU A 120 -2.06 -2.80 -13.64
N ARG A 121 -1.10 -2.09 -14.27
CA ARG A 121 0.12 -2.70 -14.81
C ARG A 121 0.96 -3.36 -13.72
N ILE A 122 1.06 -2.74 -12.54
CA ILE A 122 1.82 -3.30 -11.42
C ILE A 122 1.14 -4.57 -10.90
N VAL A 123 -0.17 -4.54 -10.65
CA VAL A 123 -0.95 -5.71 -10.19
C VAL A 123 -0.82 -6.86 -11.18
N ARG A 124 -0.99 -6.60 -12.48
CA ARG A 124 -0.79 -7.60 -13.53
C ARG A 124 0.62 -8.19 -13.49
N ASN A 125 1.65 -7.36 -13.35
CA ASN A 125 3.03 -7.85 -13.29
C ASN A 125 3.30 -8.67 -12.03
N MET A 126 2.68 -8.33 -10.89
CA MET A 126 2.76 -9.14 -9.68
C MET A 126 2.19 -10.54 -9.90
N ASN A 127 1.07 -10.66 -10.61
CA ASN A 127 0.47 -11.95 -10.97
C ASN A 127 1.39 -12.77 -11.90
N VAL A 128 1.92 -12.16 -12.97
CA VAL A 128 2.85 -12.86 -13.88
C VAL A 128 4.09 -13.37 -13.13
N LEU A 129 4.62 -12.59 -12.18
CA LEU A 129 5.78 -12.99 -11.38
C LEU A 129 5.48 -14.17 -10.45
N SER A 130 4.27 -14.25 -9.88
CA SER A 130 3.87 -15.40 -9.06
C SER A 130 3.65 -16.64 -9.94
N GLU A 131 3.05 -16.48 -11.13
CA GLU A 131 2.87 -17.54 -12.12
C GLU A 131 4.20 -18.17 -12.57
N CYS A 132 5.16 -17.35 -13.02
CA CYS A 132 6.45 -17.84 -13.53
C CYS A 132 7.33 -18.50 -12.47
N ARG A 133 7.11 -18.20 -11.18
CA ARG A 133 7.92 -18.74 -10.08
C ARG A 133 7.44 -20.13 -9.64
N ASP A 134 6.21 -20.50 -9.94
CA ASP A 134 5.68 -21.85 -9.66
C ASP A 134 5.89 -22.82 -10.82
N ALA A 135 6.18 -22.31 -12.02
CA ALA A 135 6.55 -23.12 -13.18
C ALA A 135 8.01 -23.66 -13.12
N ARG A 136 8.74 -23.40 -12.03
CA ARG A 136 10.14 -23.80 -11.82
C ARG A 136 10.28 -24.84 -10.72
#